data_AF-A0A2S5CYM2-F1
#
_entry.id   AF-A0A2S5CYM2-F1
#
_cell.length_a   1.000
_cell.length_b   1.000
_cell.length_c   1.000
_cell.angle_alpha   90.00
_cell.angle_beta   90.00
_cell.angle_gamma   90.00
#
_symmetry.space_group_name_H-M   'P 1'
#
loop_
_entity.id
_entity.type
_entity.pdbx_description
1 polymer ?
#
loop_
_entity_poly.entity_id
_entity_poly.type
_entity_poly.pdbx_seq_one_letter_code
_entity_poly.pdbx_strand_id
1 'polypeptide(L)'
;MTRFLKLKKLIEKLGSDCEFIPAIIKSTETGETNDSYFVMNVLNLIPCLDHNRSDYDLLVNSRPEGPISLNFIALIPKSLNGHHVVRMKESKEEIVGSFCESLQKRKN
;
A
#
# COMPACT_ATOMS: atom_id res chain seq x y z
N MET A 1 -19.31 -16.23 -1.01
CA MET A 1 -18.55 -15.04 -1.45
C MET A 1 -17.09 -15.22 -1.04
N THR A 2 -16.18 -15.34 -2.02
CA THR A 2 -14.74 -15.54 -1.80
C THR A 2 -14.13 -14.38 -1.00
N ARG A 3 -13.06 -14.64 -0.25
CA ARG A 3 -12.43 -13.66 0.66
C ARG A 3 -11.95 -12.40 -0.09
N PHE A 4 -11.47 -12.55 -1.33
CA PHE A 4 -11.02 -11.45 -2.19
C PHE A 4 -12.14 -10.49 -2.57
N LEU A 5 -13.34 -11.01 -2.86
CA LEU A 5 -14.50 -10.19 -3.18
C LEU A 5 -15.00 -9.38 -1.97
N LYS A 6 -14.81 -9.90 -0.75
CA LYS A 6 -15.09 -9.16 0.49
C LYS A 6 -14.13 -7.99 0.67
N LEU A 7 -12.84 -8.19 0.43
CA LEU A 7 -11.83 -7.14 0.54
C LEU A 7 -12.06 -6.04 -0.49
N LYS A 8 -12.27 -6.40 -1.77
CA LYS A 8 -12.62 -5.46 -2.84
C LYS A 8 -13.79 -4.56 -2.43
N LYS A 9 -14.92 -5.16 -2.03
CA LYS A 9 -16.12 -4.42 -1.60
C LYS A 9 -15.87 -3.53 -0.37
N LEU A 10 -14.97 -3.92 0.52
CA LEU A 10 -14.62 -3.10 1.69
C LEU A 10 -13.82 -1.87 1.26
N ILE A 11 -12.85 -2.03 0.37
CA ILE A 11 -12.03 -0.94 -0.15
C ILE A 11 -12.87 0.01 -1.02
N GLU A 12 -13.75 -0.52 -1.89
CA GLU A 12 -14.67 0.29 -2.69
C GLU A 12 -15.63 1.14 -1.84
N LYS A 13 -15.93 0.72 -0.60
CA LYS A 13 -16.74 1.51 0.34
C LYS A 13 -15.98 2.64 1.00
N LEU A 14 -14.64 2.59 1.03
CA LEU A 14 -13.82 3.64 1.60
C LEU A 14 -13.72 4.85 0.67
N GLY A 15 -13.90 4.66 -0.63
CA GLY A 15 -13.91 5.74 -1.60
C GLY A 15 -13.34 5.32 -2.94
N SER A 16 -12.86 6.31 -3.68
CA SER A 16 -12.36 6.16 -5.07
C SER A 16 -10.84 6.14 -5.17
N ASP A 17 -10.14 5.79 -4.09
CA ASP A 17 -8.67 5.77 -4.08
C ASP A 17 -8.06 4.60 -4.85
N CYS A 18 -8.87 3.59 -5.18
CA CYS A 18 -8.45 2.39 -5.89
C CYS A 18 -9.33 2.09 -7.09
N GLU A 19 -8.71 1.56 -8.14
CA GLU A 19 -9.37 0.92 -9.28
C GLU A 19 -9.07 -0.58 -9.25
N PHE A 20 -10.06 -1.41 -9.61
CA PHE A 20 -9.94 -2.86 -9.63
C PHE A 20 -10.08 -3.40 -11.05
N ILE A 21 -9.00 -3.96 -11.57
CA ILE A 21 -8.92 -4.52 -12.93
C ILE A 21 -9.01 -6.04 -12.82
N PRO A 22 -10.02 -6.72 -13.42
CA PRO A 22 -10.10 -8.17 -13.42
C PRO A 22 -8.84 -8.81 -14.01
N ALA A 23 -8.36 -9.88 -13.39
CA ALA A 23 -7.15 -10.55 -13.82
C ALA A 23 -7.24 -12.07 -13.63
N ILE A 24 -6.71 -12.79 -14.61
CA ILE A 24 -6.48 -14.23 -14.52
C ILE A 24 -5.08 -14.43 -13.96
N ILE A 25 -4.98 -15.06 -12.79
CA ILE A 25 -3.71 -15.40 -12.18
C ILE A 25 -3.42 -16.90 -12.34
N LYS A 26 -2.15 -17.25 -12.47
CA LYS A 26 -1.68 -18.63 -12.47
C LYS A 26 -0.68 -18.83 -11.34
N SER A 27 -0.93 -19.80 -10.48
CA SER A 27 0.03 -20.21 -9.44
C SER A 27 1.29 -20.79 -10.09
N THR A 28 2.46 -20.29 -9.72
CA THR A 28 3.74 -20.85 -10.16
C THR A 28 4.06 -22.17 -9.46
N GLU A 29 3.47 -22.43 -8.30
CA GLU A 29 3.68 -23.65 -7.50
C GLU A 29 2.79 -24.80 -7.98
N THR A 30 1.49 -24.53 -8.16
CA THR A 30 0.49 -25.57 -8.48
C THR A 30 0.10 -25.59 -9.94
N GLY A 31 0.40 -24.52 -10.70
CA GLY A 31 -0.06 -24.36 -12.08
C GLY A 31 -1.55 -24.03 -12.22
N GLU A 32 -2.30 -23.99 -11.12
CA GLU A 32 -3.73 -23.68 -11.10
C GLU A 32 -3.99 -22.24 -11.55
N THR A 33 -5.11 -22.06 -12.27
CA THR A 33 -5.53 -20.77 -12.80
C THR A 33 -6.77 -20.28 -12.07
N ASN A 34 -6.84 -18.99 -11.76
CA ASN A 34 -8.00 -18.37 -11.10
C ASN A 34 -8.33 -17.03 -11.76
N ASP A 35 -9.55 -16.90 -12.27
CA ASP A 35 -10.09 -15.73 -12.98
C ASP A 35 -10.93 -14.81 -12.08
N SER A 36 -11.10 -15.16 -10.81
CA SER A 36 -11.88 -14.39 -9.83
C SER A 36 -11.06 -13.33 -9.09
N TYR A 37 -9.80 -13.11 -9.50
CA TYR A 37 -8.89 -12.14 -8.93
C TYR A 37 -8.97 -10.78 -9.63
N PHE A 38 -8.47 -9.76 -8.93
CA PHE A 38 -8.39 -8.39 -9.42
C PHE A 38 -7.02 -7.83 -9.08
N VAL A 39 -6.42 -7.10 -10.01
CA VAL A 39 -5.32 -6.18 -9.74
C VAL A 39 -5.92 -4.91 -9.14
N MET A 40 -5.43 -4.51 -7.97
CA MET A 40 -5.79 -3.25 -7.34
C MET A 40 -4.77 -2.18 -7.71
N ASN A 41 -5.20 -1.23 -8.53
CA ASN A 41 -4.43 -0.03 -8.85
C ASN A 41 -4.76 1.05 -7.80
N VAL A 42 -3.74 1.56 -7.10
CA VAL A 42 -3.91 2.66 -6.13
C VAL A 42 -3.61 3.96 -6.85
N LEU A 43 -4.57 4.88 -6.90
CA LEU A 43 -4.52 6.06 -7.76
C LEU A 43 -3.68 7.19 -7.16
N ASN A 44 -3.57 7.25 -5.83
CA ASN A 44 -2.88 8.33 -5.14
C ASN A 44 -1.45 7.92 -4.76
N LEU A 45 -0.47 8.63 -5.32
CA LEU A 45 0.95 8.53 -4.96
C LEU A 45 1.36 9.75 -4.14
N ILE A 46 1.58 9.58 -2.84
CA ILE A 46 1.73 10.71 -1.89
C ILE A 46 3.04 10.56 -1.09
N PRO A 47 3.84 11.64 -0.96
CA PRO A 47 4.95 11.68 -0.02
C PRO A 47 4.39 11.73 1.40
N CYS A 48 4.61 10.66 2.15
CA CYS A 48 4.05 10.53 3.49
C CYS A 48 5.04 9.94 4.50
N LEU A 49 6.26 9.61 4.08
CA LEU A 49 7.29 9.12 4.98
C LEU A 49 7.89 10.26 5.81
N ASP A 50 7.87 10.11 7.13
CA ASP A 50 8.58 11.01 8.03
C ASP A 50 10.03 10.55 8.14
N HIS A 51 10.90 11.08 7.28
CA HIS A 51 12.31 10.69 7.21
C HIS A 51 13.09 10.87 8.53
N ASN A 52 12.63 11.76 9.42
CA ASN A 52 13.29 12.01 10.70
C ASN A 52 12.90 10.99 11.77
N ARG A 53 11.76 10.32 11.58
CA ARG A 53 11.17 9.38 12.56
C ARG A 53 11.07 7.96 12.05
N SER A 54 11.38 7.75 10.78
CA SER A 54 11.42 6.44 10.12
C SER A 54 12.83 5.89 10.14
N ASP A 55 12.92 4.56 10.15
CA ASP A 55 14.19 3.84 9.98
C ASP A 55 14.17 3.19 8.59
N TYR A 56 15.13 3.57 7.75
CA TYR A 56 15.22 3.09 6.38
C TYR A 56 16.66 3.12 5.88
N ASP A 57 16.95 2.18 4.97
CA ASP A 57 18.24 2.06 4.31
C ASP A 57 18.11 2.42 2.83
N LEU A 58 19.12 3.11 2.29
CA LEU A 58 19.24 3.27 0.84
C LEU A 58 19.73 1.95 0.24
N LEU A 59 18.96 1.36 -0.68
CA LEU A 59 19.41 0.16 -1.39
C LEU A 59 20.49 0.48 -2.42
N VAL A 60 20.62 1.75 -2.80
CA VAL A 60 21.65 2.25 -3.72
C VAL A 60 22.28 3.51 -3.12
N ASN A 61 23.37 3.36 -2.36
CA ASN A 61 24.02 4.48 -1.65
C ASN A 61 24.45 5.66 -2.54
N SER A 62 24.67 5.43 -3.84
CA SER A 62 25.01 6.49 -4.79
C SER A 62 23.81 7.33 -5.24
N ARG A 63 22.58 6.96 -4.85
CA ARG A 63 21.33 7.63 -5.20
C ARG A 63 20.55 7.96 -3.93
N PRO A 64 20.62 9.21 -3.46
CA PRO A 64 19.87 9.66 -2.27
C PRO A 64 18.34 9.50 -2.43
N GLU A 65 17.83 9.63 -3.66
CA GLU A 65 16.43 9.41 -4.05
C GLU A 65 16.20 7.99 -4.60
N GLY A 66 17.13 7.07 -4.31
CA GLY A 66 17.08 5.69 -4.75
C GLY A 66 16.01 4.88 -4.02
N PRO A 67 15.78 3.63 -4.46
CA PRO A 67 14.89 2.74 -3.73
C PRO A 67 15.39 2.56 -2.29
N ILE A 68 14.45 2.57 -1.36
CA ILE A 68 14.71 2.42 0.07
C ILE A 68 14.18 1.09 0.58
N SER A 69 14.86 0.52 1.58
CA SER A 69 14.33 -0.56 2.42
C SER A 69 13.78 0.06 3.69
N LEU A 70 12.54 -0.23 4.04
CA LEU A 70 11.87 0.33 5.22
C LEU A 70 11.92 -0.66 6.37
N ASN A 71 12.63 -0.29 7.44
CA ASN A 71 12.69 -1.07 8.68
C ASN A 71 11.59 -0.63 9.66
N PHE A 72 11.34 0.68 9.72
CA PHE A 72 10.26 1.28 10.50
C PHE A 72 9.66 2.48 9.77
N ILE A 73 8.33 2.54 9.68
CA ILE A 73 7.60 3.61 8.99
C ILE A 73 6.92 4.51 10.01
N ALA A 74 7.35 5.77 10.08
CA ALA A 74 6.58 6.86 10.65
C ALA A 74 5.96 7.68 9.51
N LEU A 75 4.68 8.01 9.64
CA LEU A 75 4.00 8.86 8.67
C LEU A 75 4.05 10.32 9.09
N ILE A 76 4.22 11.22 8.12
CA ILE A 76 4.03 12.66 8.31
C ILE A 76 2.56 12.88 8.71
N PRO A 77 2.28 13.52 9.85
CA PRO A 77 0.90 13.73 10.29
C PRO A 77 0.06 14.44 9.23
N LYS A 78 -1.14 13.91 8.95
CA LYS A 78 -2.12 14.44 7.98
C LYS A 78 -1.66 14.44 6.51
N SER A 79 -0.52 13.83 6.17
CA SER A 79 -0.02 13.75 4.80
C SER A 79 -0.97 13.03 3.83
N LEU A 80 -1.80 12.11 4.33
CA LEU A 80 -2.77 11.37 3.51
C LEU A 80 -3.89 12.23 2.94
N ASN A 81 -4.04 13.49 3.38
CA ASN A 81 -4.94 14.48 2.80
C ASN A 81 -6.40 14.01 2.58
N GLY A 82 -6.93 13.20 3.51
CA GLY A 82 -8.29 12.67 3.43
C GLY A 82 -8.45 11.40 2.58
N HIS A 83 -7.37 10.88 1.99
CA HIS A 83 -7.37 9.59 1.32
C HIS A 83 -7.29 8.43 2.33
N HIS A 84 -8.02 7.37 2.03
CA HIS A 84 -8.08 6.15 2.83
C HIS A 84 -7.08 5.09 2.38
N VAL A 85 -6.67 5.11 1.10
CA VAL A 85 -5.65 4.21 0.57
C VAL A 85 -4.71 5.00 -0.33
N VAL A 86 -3.40 4.93 -0.08
CA VAL A 86 -2.38 5.62 -0.88
C VAL A 86 -1.18 4.71 -1.11
N ARG A 87 -0.45 4.94 -2.19
CA ARG A 87 0.90 4.41 -2.39
C ARG A 87 1.92 5.44 -1.92
N MET A 88 2.93 5.00 -1.18
CA MET A 88 4.00 5.88 -0.75
C MET A 88 4.82 6.34 -1.96
N LYS A 89 5.19 7.63 -2.00
CA LYS A 89 6.06 8.13 -3.07
C LYS A 89 7.49 7.60 -2.94
N GLU A 90 7.90 7.37 -1.70
CA GLU A 90 9.24 6.95 -1.29
C GLU A 90 9.50 5.45 -1.55
N SER A 91 8.44 4.64 -1.58
CA SER A 91 8.53 3.20 -1.88
C SER A 91 7.42 2.76 -2.81
N LYS A 92 7.80 2.13 -3.92
CA LYS A 92 6.84 1.54 -4.87
C LYS A 92 6.08 0.36 -4.27
N GLU A 93 6.62 -0.29 -3.25
CA GLU A 93 6.07 -1.52 -2.68
C GLU A 93 5.05 -1.24 -1.58
N GLU A 94 5.13 -0.07 -0.95
CA GLU A 94 4.32 0.26 0.21
C GLU A 94 2.98 0.93 -0.14
N ILE A 95 1.92 0.38 0.43
CA ILE A 95 0.56 0.92 0.38
C ILE A 95 0.11 1.21 1.81
N VAL A 96 -0.25 2.46 2.08
CA VAL A 96 -0.76 2.90 3.38
C VAL A 96 -2.27 2.97 3.30
N GLY A 97 -2.95 2.29 4.22
CA GLY A 97 -4.40 2.38 4.40
C GLY A 97 -4.76 3.04 5.72
N SER A 98 -5.85 3.79 5.79
CA SER A 98 -6.38 4.39 7.03
C SER A 98 -6.76 3.34 8.09
N PHE A 99 -6.97 2.08 7.68
CA PHE A 99 -7.06 0.95 8.61
C PHE A 99 -5.78 0.78 9.46
N CYS A 100 -4.60 1.12 8.94
CA CYS A 100 -3.33 1.04 9.64
C CYS A 100 -3.10 2.18 10.65
N GLU A 101 -3.62 3.40 10.41
CA GLU A 101 -3.52 4.50 11.38
C GLU A 101 -4.19 4.13 12.72
N SER A 102 -5.27 3.35 12.66
CA SER A 102 -5.96 2.85 13.86
C SER A 102 -5.16 1.82 14.66
N LEU A 103 -4.20 1.13 14.02
CA LEU A 103 -3.34 0.14 14.66
C LEU A 103 -2.11 0.79 15.31
N GLN A 104 -1.57 1.86 14.73
CA GLN A 104 -0.45 2.61 15.31
C GLN A 104 -0.84 3.37 16.59
N LYS A 105 -2.06 3.91 16.66
CA LYS A 105 -2.58 4.59 17.87
C LYS A 105 -2.79 3.68 19.09
N ARG A 106 -2.78 2.35 18.92
CA ARG A 106 -2.98 1.40 20.04
C ARG A 106 -1.71 1.00 20.78
N LYS A 107 -0.55 1.51 20.36
CA LYS A 107 0.75 1.24 21.00
C LYS A 107 1.26 2.36 21.92
N ASN A 108 0.47 3.41 22.14
CA ASN A 108 0.78 4.50 23.07
C ASN A 108 -0.19 4.52 24.25
#